data_AF-G3HQD6-F1
#
_entry.id   AF-G3HQD6-F1
#
_cell.length_a   1.000
_cell.length_b   1.000
_cell.length_c   1.000
_cell.angle_alpha   90.00
_cell.angle_beta   90.00
_cell.angle_gamma   90.00
#
_symmetry.space_group_name_H-M   'P 1'
#
loop_
_entity.id
_entity.type
_entity.pdbx_description
1 polymer ?
#
loop_
_entity_poly.entity_id
_entity_poly.type
_entity_poly.pdbx_seq_one_letter_code
_entity_poly.pdbx_strand_id
1 'polypeptide(L)'
;MRPLTEEETRLLFEKIAKYIGENLQLLVDRPDGTYCFRLHNDRVYSVSEMILKLAANISGDKLVSLGTCSGKFTKTHKFRLHVTALDYLAP
;
A
#
# COMPACT_ATOMS: atom_id res chain seq x y z
N MET A 1 5.41 10.61 0.34
CA MET A 1 5.07 9.33 -0.31
C MET A 1 6.36 8.64 -0.73
N ARG A 2 6.99 7.89 0.17
CA ARG A 2 8.25 7.18 -0.12
C ARG A 2 7.99 5.71 -0.46
N PRO A 3 8.89 5.03 -1.18
CA PRO A 3 8.89 3.57 -1.25
C PRO A 3 9.01 2.94 0.15
N LEU A 4 8.46 1.74 0.31
CA LEU A 4 8.69 0.92 1.50
C LEU A 4 10.13 0.38 1.45
N THR A 5 10.73 0.16 2.62
CA THR A 5 11.97 -0.62 2.72
C THR A 5 11.68 -2.10 2.49
N GLU A 6 12.71 -2.92 2.30
CA GLU A 6 12.54 -4.38 2.15
C GLU A 6 11.87 -5.00 3.39
N GLU A 7 12.30 -4.58 4.58
CA GLU A 7 11.73 -5.01 5.86
C GLU A 7 10.23 -4.65 5.97
N GLU A 8 9.88 -3.41 5.65
CA GLU A 8 8.48 -2.94 5.67
C GLU A 8 7.63 -3.69 4.65
N THR A 9 8.18 -3.93 3.47
CA THR A 9 7.53 -4.67 2.38
C THR A 9 7.25 -6.11 2.81
N ARG A 10 8.23 -6.78 3.43
CA ARG A 10 8.07 -8.11 4.00
C ARG A 10 6.95 -8.14 5.04
N LEU A 11 6.96 -7.23 6.01
CA LEU A 11 5.95 -7.17 7.09
C LEU A 11 4.53 -6.89 6.56
N LEU A 12 4.40 -6.05 5.54
CA LEU A 12 3.14 -5.79 4.85
C LEU A 12 2.62 -7.09 4.21
N PHE A 13 3.45 -7.74 3.38
CA PHE A 13 3.04 -8.92 2.64
C PHE A 13 2.80 -10.14 3.53
N GLU A 14 3.58 -10.35 4.58
CA GLU A 14 3.31 -11.38 5.59
C GLU A 14 1.95 -11.20 6.26
N LYS A 15 1.52 -9.94 6.45
CA LYS A 15 0.20 -9.66 7.04
C LYS A 15 -0.93 -9.88 6.05
N ILE A 16 -0.73 -9.50 4.79
CA ILE A 16 -1.73 -9.67 3.71
C ILE A 16 -1.87 -11.14 3.30
N ALA A 17 -0.77 -11.88 3.20
CA ALA A 17 -0.75 -13.31 2.86
C ALA A 17 -1.60 -14.17 3.81
N LYS A 18 -1.78 -13.73 5.06
CA LYS A 18 -2.67 -14.40 6.03
C LYS A 18 -4.14 -14.37 5.62
N TYR A 19 -4.53 -13.51 4.69
CA TYR A 19 -5.91 -13.39 4.19
C TYR A 19 -6.07 -13.95 2.78
N ILE A 20 -5.12 -13.69 1.88
CA ILE A 20 -5.24 -14.05 0.45
C ILE A 20 -4.23 -15.12 -0.03
N GLY A 21 -3.35 -15.60 0.85
CA GLY A 21 -2.35 -16.61 0.51
C GLY A 21 -1.37 -16.15 -0.58
N GLU A 22 -1.19 -16.99 -1.60
CA GLU A 22 -0.25 -16.77 -2.72
C GLU A 22 -0.76 -15.76 -3.76
N ASN A 23 -2.02 -15.32 -3.66
CA ASN A 23 -2.65 -14.38 -4.60
C ASN A 23 -2.16 -12.92 -4.46
N LEU A 24 -1.06 -12.70 -3.76
CA LEU A 24 -0.45 -11.38 -3.56
C LEU A 24 -0.12 -10.65 -4.87
N GLN A 25 0.26 -11.39 -5.92
CA GLN A 25 0.57 -10.80 -7.23
C GLN A 25 -0.63 -10.07 -7.83
N LEU A 26 -1.86 -10.53 -7.57
CA LEU A 26 -3.09 -9.88 -8.06
C LEU A 26 -3.32 -8.48 -7.45
N LEU A 27 -2.63 -8.14 -6.36
CA LEU A 27 -2.68 -6.79 -5.79
C LEU A 27 -1.77 -5.80 -6.53
N VAL A 28 -0.73 -6.31 -7.20
CA VAL A 28 0.28 -5.52 -7.92
C VAL A 28 -0.06 -5.47 -9.40
N ASP A 29 -0.29 -6.64 -10.00
CA ASP A 29 -0.55 -6.79 -11.42
C ASP A 29 -2.05 -6.97 -11.63
N ARG A 30 -2.70 -5.86 -11.97
CA ARG A 30 -4.13 -5.84 -12.29
C ARG A 30 -4.37 -5.60 -13.78
N PRO A 31 -5.53 -6.01 -14.32
CA PRO A 31 -5.88 -5.75 -15.72
C PRO A 31 -5.90 -4.25 -16.06
N ASP A 32 -6.22 -3.38 -15.10
CA ASP A 32 -6.25 -1.92 -15.25
C ASP A 32 -4.88 -1.25 -15.08
N GLY A 33 -3.85 -2.00 -14.69
CA GLY A 33 -2.47 -1.54 -14.62
C GLY A 33 -1.71 -2.01 -13.38
N THR A 34 -0.47 -1.54 -13.26
CA THR A 34 0.41 -1.89 -12.14
C THR A 34 0.17 -0.97 -10.95
N TYR A 35 0.00 -1.58 -9.78
CA TYR A 35 -0.16 -0.91 -8.49
C TYR A 35 1.08 -1.08 -7.64
N CYS A 36 1.42 -0.04 -6.89
CA CYS A 36 2.56 -0.03 -5.98
C CYS A 36 2.13 0.44 -4.59
N PHE A 37 2.92 0.05 -3.58
CA PHE A 37 2.72 0.48 -2.21
C PHE A 37 3.66 1.65 -1.87
N ARG A 38 3.11 2.68 -1.22
CA ARG A 38 3.85 3.86 -0.76
C ARG A 38 3.56 4.16 0.69
N LEU A 39 4.59 4.56 1.42
CA LEU A 39 4.48 4.98 2.81
C LEU A 39 4.38 6.50 2.91
N HIS A 40 3.42 6.96 3.70
CA HIS A 40 3.24 8.36 4.04
C HIS A 40 2.60 8.49 5.43
N ASN A 41 3.25 9.24 6.33
CA ASN A 41 2.82 9.44 7.71
C ASN A 41 2.46 8.11 8.42
N ASP A 42 3.38 7.14 8.34
CA ASP A 42 3.27 5.77 8.85
C ASP A 42 2.14 4.92 8.26
N ARG A 43 1.41 5.44 7.28
CA ARG A 43 0.34 4.73 6.56
C ARG A 43 0.84 4.23 5.22
N VAL A 44 0.43 3.02 4.88
CA VAL A 44 0.71 2.40 3.59
C VAL A 44 -0.48 2.58 2.68
N TYR A 45 -0.24 3.13 1.50
CA TYR A 45 -1.24 3.34 0.47
C TYR A 45 -0.93 2.47 -0.75
N SER A 46 -1.96 1.81 -1.28
CA SER A 46 -1.94 1.18 -2.61
C SER A 46 -2.37 2.22 -3.64
N VAL A 47 -1.53 2.43 -4.66
CA VAL A 47 -1.74 3.45 -5.69
C VAL A 47 -1.25 2.94 -7.04
N SER A 48 -1.94 3.28 -8.13
CA SER A 48 -1.47 2.97 -9.48
C SER A 48 -0.19 3.75 -9.80
N GLU A 49 0.74 3.12 -10.53
CA GLU A 49 1.99 3.79 -10.90
C GLU A 49 1.76 5.04 -11.76
N MET A 50 0.71 5.03 -12.58
CA MET A 50 0.30 6.19 -13.39
C MET A 50 -0.05 7.38 -12.51
N ILE A 51 -0.91 7.20 -11.49
CA ILE A 51 -1.31 8.26 -10.57
C ILE A 51 -0.10 8.74 -9.76
N LEU A 52 0.77 7.81 -9.34
CA LEU A 52 1.97 8.16 -8.60
C LEU A 52 2.90 9.09 -9.39
N LYS A 53 3.10 8.83 -10.69
CA LYS A 53 3.91 9.69 -11.58
C LYS A 53 3.33 11.11 -11.67
N LEU A 54 2.01 11.25 -11.73
CA LEU A 54 1.34 12.55 -11.75
C LEU A 54 1.45 13.27 -10.40
N ALA A 55 1.29 12.53 -9.31
CA ALA A 55 1.37 13.04 -7.94
C ALA A 55 2.79 13.48 -7.54
N ALA A 56 3.84 13.09 -8.29
CA ALA A 56 5.21 13.56 -8.08
C ALA A 56 5.35 15.09 -8.15
N ASN A 57 4.40 15.78 -8.81
CA ASN A 57 4.38 17.24 -8.90
C ASN A 57 3.80 17.93 -7.65
N ILE A 58 3.28 17.18 -6.67
CA ILE A 58 2.69 17.71 -5.44
C ILE A 58 3.63 17.41 -4.28
N SER A 59 3.94 18.43 -3.47
CA SER A 59 4.79 18.24 -2.30
C SER A 59 4.14 17.31 -1.28
N GLY A 60 4.92 16.43 -0.68
CA GLY A 60 4.43 15.43 0.29
C GLY A 60 3.66 16.04 1.46
N ASP A 61 4.05 17.24 1.91
CA ASP A 61 3.40 17.93 3.03
C ASP A 61 2.00 18.47 2.69
N LYS A 62 1.73 18.71 1.40
CA LYS A 62 0.41 19.16 0.91
C LYS A 62 -0.50 17.98 0.56
N LEU A 63 0.02 16.76 0.56
CA LEU A 63 -0.65 15.58 0.08
C LEU A 63 -1.21 14.78 1.26
N VAL A 64 -2.53 14.85 1.47
CA VAL A 64 -3.18 14.18 2.61
C VAL A 64 -3.23 12.66 2.44
N SER A 65 -3.63 12.19 1.24
CA SER A 65 -3.71 10.78 0.88
C SER A 65 -3.65 10.61 -0.64
N LEU A 66 -3.18 9.45 -1.11
CA LEU A 66 -3.19 9.09 -2.53
C LEU A 66 -3.47 7.61 -2.68
N GLY A 67 -4.51 7.25 -3.43
CA GLY A 67 -4.98 5.87 -3.53
C GLY A 67 -5.64 5.39 -2.24
N THR A 68 -5.60 4.09 -2.00
CA THR A 68 -6.33 3.47 -0.88
C THR A 68 -5.39 3.09 0.25
N CYS A 69 -5.75 3.51 1.47
CA CYS A 69 -5.00 3.18 2.67
C CYS A 69 -5.14 1.68 2.99
N SER A 70 -4.08 0.90 2.84
CA SER A 70 -4.09 -0.53 3.19
C SER A 70 -3.93 -0.74 4.69
N GLY A 71 -3.26 0.20 5.38
CA GLY A 71 -3.02 0.08 6.81
C GLY A 71 -1.95 1.04 7.30
N LYS A 72 -1.42 0.78 8.49
CA LYS A 72 -0.33 1.56 9.08
C LYS A 72 0.66 0.73 9.86
N PHE A 73 1.89 1.20 9.96
CA PHE A 73 2.84 0.69 10.92
C PHE A 73 2.55 1.23 12.32
N THR A 74 2.65 0.36 13.31
CA THR A 74 2.55 0.72 14.72
C THR A 74 3.91 1.15 15.25
N LYS A 75 3.94 1.80 16.42
CA LYS A 75 5.20 2.18 17.10
C LYS A 75 6.13 0.99 17.37
N THR A 76 5.59 -0.22 17.46
CA THR A 76 6.35 -1.47 17.64
C THR A 76 6.70 -2.14 16.31
N HIS A 77 6.70 -1.39 15.19
CA HIS A 77 6.98 -1.88 13.83
C HIS A 77 6.13 -3.06 13.34
N LYS A 78 4.93 -3.26 13.91
CA LYS A 78 3.96 -4.24 13.38
C LYS A 78 3.02 -3.56 12.39
N PHE A 79 2.74 -4.21 11.27
CA PHE A 79 1.76 -3.72 10.30
C PHE A 79 0.33 -4.02 10.75
N ARG A 80 -0.49 -2.98 10.88
CA ARG A 80 -1.92 -3.07 11.19
C ARG A 80 -2.72 -2.75 9.93
N LEU A 81 -3.37 -3.78 9.39
CA LEU A 81 -4.29 -3.67 8.27
C LEU A 81 -5.52 -2.83 8.66
N HIS A 82 -6.00 -1.99 7.74
CA HIS A 82 -7.24 -1.23 7.90
C HIS A 82 -8.37 -1.81 7.05
N VAL A 83 -9.62 -1.56 7.44
CA VAL A 83 -10.82 -2.06 6.74
C VAL A 83 -10.93 -1.56 5.29
N THR A 84 -10.33 -0.41 4.99
CA THR A 84 -10.24 0.15 3.64
C THR A 84 -9.47 -0.74 2.65
N ALA A 85 -8.73 -1.74 3.14
CA ALA A 85 -8.10 -2.75 2.28
C ALA A 85 -9.06 -3.87 1.85
N LEU A 86 -10.25 -3.98 2.43
CA LEU A 86 -11.15 -5.12 2.28
C LEU A 86 -11.55 -5.35 0.82
N ASP A 87 -11.88 -4.29 0.08
CA ASP A 87 -12.31 -4.39 -1.33
C ASP A 87 -11.22 -4.95 -2.26
N TYR A 88 -9.96 -4.95 -1.82
CA TYR A 88 -8.86 -5.54 -2.57
C TYR A 88 -8.47 -6.94 -2.10
N LEU A 89 -8.90 -7.33 -0.90
CA LEU A 89 -8.55 -8.60 -0.28
C LEU A 89 -9.70 -9.61 -0.32
N ALA A 90 -10.93 -9.13 -0.37
CA ALA A 90 -12.11 -9.95 -0.54
C ALA A 90 -12.29 -10.30 -2.03
N PRO A 91 -12.69 -11.55 -2.35
CA PRO A 91 -13.04 -11.97 -3.70
C PRO A 91 -14.36 -11.35 -4.20
#